data_AF-A0A9E3K4N3-F1
#
_entry.id   AF-A0A9E3K4N3-F1
#
_cell.length_a   1.000
_cell.length_b   1.000
_cell.length_c   1.000
_cell.angle_alpha   90.00
_cell.angle_beta   90.00
_cell.angle_gamma   90.00
#
_symmetry.space_group_name_H-M   'P 1'
#
loop_
_entity.id
_entity.type
_entity.pdbx_description
1 polymer ?
#
loop_
_entity_poly.entity_id
_entity_poly.type
_entity_poly.pdbx_seq_one_letter_code
_entity_poly.pdbx_strand_id
1 'polypeptide(L)' 'MTDITQQRFFVPDGLTLVGDVGGPPDAPAVILLHGGGQTRHSWAGAMRRLIEDGYHVVN' A
#
# COMPACT_ATOMS: atom_id res chain seq x y z
N MET A 1 6.03 -11.07 -11.40
CA MET A 1 4.97 -10.64 -10.46
C MET A 1 5.67 -9.87 -9.37
N THR A 2 5.30 -8.61 -9.19
CA THR A 2 5.77 -7.79 -8.07
C THR A 2 5.22 -8.38 -6.78
N ASP A 3 6.11 -8.67 -5.84
CA ASP A 3 5.72 -9.24 -4.56
C ASP A 3 4.95 -8.17 -3.77
N ILE A 4 3.72 -8.51 -3.40
CA ILE A 4 2.80 -7.64 -2.67
C ILE A 4 2.37 -8.42 -1.43
N THR A 5 2.67 -7.86 -0.28
CA THR A 5 2.40 -8.49 1.01
C THR A 5 1.39 -7.68 1.80
N GLN A 6 0.52 -8.36 2.55
CA GLN A 6 -0.37 -7.67 3.48
C GLN A 6 0.40 -7.32 4.75
N GLN A 7 0.32 -6.06 5.17
CA GLN A 7 0.90 -5.55 6.40
C GLN A 7 -0.16 -4.98 7.33
N ARG A 8 0.05 -5.17 8.64
CA ARG A 8 -0.78 -4.60 9.70
C ARG A 8 -0.02 -3.48 10.41
N PHE A 9 -0.70 -2.38 10.66
CA PHE A 9 -0.18 -1.24 11.40
C PHE A 9 -1.04 -1.00 12.64
N PHE A 10 -0.40 -0.94 13.80
CA PHE A 10 -1.08 -0.73 15.08
C PHE A 10 -0.94 0.73 15.48
N VAL A 11 -2.07 1.42 15.66
CA VAL A 11 -2.08 2.80 16.15
C VAL A 11 -2.37 2.84 17.66
N PRO A 12 -1.89 3.86 18.39
CA PRO A 12 -1.94 3.90 19.87
C PRO A 12 -3.34 3.84 20.47
N ASP A 13 -4.37 4.23 19.72
CA ASP A 13 -5.77 4.20 20.12
C ASP A 13 -6.44 2.83 19.95
N GLY A 14 -5.68 1.80 19.56
CA GLY A 14 -6.13 0.43 19.42
C GLY A 14 -6.71 0.09 18.05
N LEU A 15 -6.76 1.03 17.11
CA LEU A 15 -7.13 0.74 15.73
C LEU A 15 -6.01 -0.06 15.04
N THR A 16 -6.40 -1.05 14.23
CA THR A 16 -5.48 -1.80 13.37
C THR A 16 -5.79 -1.47 11.91
N LEU A 17 -4.81 -0.89 11.22
CA LEU A 17 -4.88 -0.64 9.78
C LEU A 17 -4.29 -1.84 9.03
N VAL A 18 -4.87 -2.16 7.88
CA VAL A 18 -4.40 -3.22 6.99
C VAL A 18 -4.12 -2.62 5.63
N GLY A 19 -2.89 -2.74 5.16
CA GLY A 19 -2.46 -2.29 3.85
C GLY A 19 -1.75 -3.39 3.07
N ASP A 20 -1.69 -3.23 1.76
CA ASP A 20 -0.82 -4.01 0.89
C ASP A 20 0.47 -3.23 0.65
N VAL A 21 1.63 -3.89 0.75
CA VAL A 21 2.97 -3.29 0.64
C VAL A 21 3.77 -4.01 -0.44
N GLY A 22 4.44 -3.25 -1.30
CA GLY A 22 5.33 -3.80 -2.32
C GLY A 22 6.40 -2.81 -2.79
N GLY A 23 7.35 -3.31 -3.56
CA GLY A 23 8.48 -2.54 -4.08
C GLY A 23 9.66 -2.43 -3.12
N PRO A 24 10.81 -1.90 -3.60
CA PRO A 24 12.05 -1.85 -2.84
C PRO A 24 11.86 -0.99 -1.57
N PRO A 25 12.21 -1.48 -0.36
CA PRO A 25 11.95 -0.76 0.88
C PRO A 25 12.76 0.54 1.04
N ASP A 26 13.81 0.71 0.22
CA ASP A 26 14.70 1.88 0.16
C ASP A 26 14.34 2.86 -0.98
N ALA A 27 13.34 2.55 -1.80
CA ALA A 27 12.84 3.44 -2.84
C ALA A 27 11.94 4.55 -2.28
N PRO A 28 11.70 5.64 -3.04
CA PRO A 28 10.74 6.67 -2.64
C PRO A 28 9.36 6.07 -2.35
N ALA A 29 8.78 6.45 -1.21
CA ALA A 29 7.51 5.93 -0.74
C ALA A 29 6.30 6.64 -1.37
N VAL A 30 5.29 5.86 -1.76
CA VAL A 30 3.97 6.34 -2.17
C VAL A 30 2.91 5.67 -1.28
N ILE A 31 2.08 6.48 -0.63
CA ILE A 31 0.96 6.01 0.19
C ILE A 31 -0.34 6.32 -0.55
N LEU A 32 -1.15 5.29 -0.81
CA LEU A 32 -2.45 5.43 -1.47
C LEU A 32 -3.56 5.40 -0.43
N LEU A 33 -4.44 6.41 -0.46
CA LEU A 33 -5.59 6.53 0.43
C LEU A 33 -6.86 6.47 -0.41
N HIS A 34 -7.78 5.59 -0.06
CA HIS A 34 -9.05 5.46 -0.77
C HIS A 34 -10.09 6.49 -0.27
N GLY A 35 -11.14 6.69 -1.06
CA GLY A 35 -12.26 7.55 -0.68
C GLY A 35 -13.26 6.88 0.29
N GLY A 36 -14.27 7.62 0.73
CA GLY A 36 -15.35 7.08 1.58
C GLY A 36 -16.09 5.91 0.93
N GLY A 37 -16.36 4.85 1.70
CA GLY A 37 -17.04 3.63 1.22
C GLY A 37 -16.20 2.70 0.35
N GLN A 38 -14.95 3.09 0.03
CA GLN A 38 -14.02 2.28 -0.75
C GLN A 38 -13.09 1.46 0.16
N THR A 39 -12.24 0.64 -0.46
CA THR A 39 -11.15 -0.09 0.21
C THR A 39 -9.86 0.09 -0.58
N ARG A 40 -8.72 -0.32 -0.03
CA ARG A 40 -7.42 -0.32 -0.73
C ARG A 40 -7.44 -0.96 -2.13
N HIS A 41 -8.36 -1.89 -2.38
CA HIS A 41 -8.50 -2.54 -3.67
C HIS A 41 -8.87 -1.57 -4.82
N SER A 42 -9.44 -0.39 -4.52
CA SER A 42 -9.69 0.67 -5.51
C SER A 42 -8.44 1.09 -6.27
N TRP A 43 -7.28 0.98 -5.63
CA TRP A 43 -6.00 1.43 -6.19
C TRP A 43 -5.08 0.28 -6.61
N ALA A 44 -5.56 -0.97 -6.65
CA ALA A 44 -4.72 -2.13 -6.95
C ALA A 44 -4.01 -2.03 -8.33
N GLY A 45 -4.62 -1.35 -9.30
CA GLY A 45 -3.98 -1.06 -10.59
C GLY A 45 -2.83 -0.04 -10.48
N ALA A 46 -3.08 1.07 -9.76
CA ALA A 46 -2.09 2.12 -9.54
C ALA A 46 -0.89 1.60 -8.72
N MET A 47 -1.15 0.81 -7.68
CA MET A 47 -0.12 0.16 -6.87
C MET A 47 0.83 -0.68 -7.75
N ARG A 48 0.30 -1.58 -8.58
CA ARG A 48 1.14 -2.44 -9.45
C ARG A 48 2.03 -1.61 -10.36
N ARG A 49 1.46 -0.58 -11.00
CA ARG A 49 2.21 0.30 -11.90
C ARG A 49 3.32 1.06 -11.17
N LEU A 50 3.04 1.62 -10.00
CA LEU A 50 4.03 2.33 -9.21
C LEU A 50 5.17 1.42 -8.74
N ILE A 51 4.86 0.16 -8.37
CA ILE A 51 5.90 -0.79 -8.02
C ILE A 51 6.76 -1.14 -9.25
N GLU A 52 6.14 -1.34 -10.42
CA GLU A 52 6.87 -1.56 -11.69
C GLU A 52 7.75 -0.38 -12.07
N ASP A 53 7.33 0.85 -11.75
CA ASP A 53 8.10 2.08 -11.95
C ASP A 53 9.18 2.30 -10.86
N GLY A 54 9.34 1.37 -9.91
CA GLY A 54 10.43 1.35 -8.94
C GLY A 54 10.15 2.03 -7.60
N TYR A 55 8.89 2.33 -7.27
CA TYR A 55 8.52 2.93 -5.99
C TYR A 55 8.27 1.89 -4.88
N HIS A 56 8.44 2.32 -3.63
CA HIS A 56 7.91 1.61 -2.47
C HIS A 56 6.46 2.04 -2.26
N VAL A 57 5.50 1.11 -2.30
CA VAL A 57 4.07 1.47 -2.25
C VAL A 57 3.39 0.83 -1.06
N VAL A 58 2.63 1.63 -0.33
CA VAL A 58 1.70 1.20 0.71
C VAL A 58 0.28 1.60 0.28
N ASN A 59 -0.62 0.62 0.17
CA ASN A 59 -1.99 0.80 -0.31
C ASN A 59 -3.02 0.30 0.69
#